data_AF-A0A6V7BJY5-F1
#
_entry.id   AF-A0A6V7BJY5-F1
#
_cell.length_a   1.000
_cell.length_b   1.000
_cell.length_c   1.000
_cell.angle_alpha   90.00
_cell.angle_beta   90.00
_cell.angle_gamma   90.00
#
_symmetry.space_group_name_H-M   'P 1'
#
loop_
_entity.id
_entity.type
_entity.pdbx_description
1 polymer ?
#
loop_
_entity_poly.entity_id
_entity_poly.type
_entity_poly.pdbx_seq_one_letter_code
_entity_poly.pdbx_strand_id
1 'polypeptide(L)'
;MPHRYRCLILSLCTLLPGMTLARPAQAPAQQREQQVAQLFHDAAAQPAQLRAWLQAMPKGGDLHNHLSGSVYAENYLQWASDDGDCVQLDDLSLRAPPCGKGQEPARDLATRNAALYGRVVDSLSMRKFLPSPSQPTGHDQFFSTFGKFDAVVRARVADTVAAVLEQAARDRVPYVEIIANPPQMDQAAKQMQALPWKADDDAANLLALQDALPPLVQAAQRDLADTDAQVRRVLQCDQPDARPGCQVAYRYVPYVLRVLPQPMVFGQMALAHALIAAAAATRWR
;
A
#
# COMPACT_ATOMS: atom_id res chain seq x y z
N MET A 1 65.45 28.41 52.20
CA MET A 1 64.64 27.41 51.46
C MET A 1 63.35 27.16 52.23
N PRO A 2 62.23 26.87 51.56
CA PRO A 2 61.24 27.80 51.00
C PRO A 2 60.24 28.37 52.03
N HIS A 3 59.77 29.61 51.80
CA HIS A 3 58.69 30.26 52.54
C HIS A 3 57.33 29.98 51.90
N ARG A 4 56.34 29.68 52.76
CA ARG A 4 54.94 29.42 52.45
C ARG A 4 54.22 30.72 52.05
N TYR A 5 53.58 30.75 50.89
CA TYR A 5 52.59 31.78 50.55
C TYR A 5 51.24 31.13 50.24
N ARG A 6 50.24 31.46 51.07
CA ARG A 6 48.83 31.16 50.88
C ARG A 6 48.27 32.16 49.85
N CYS A 7 47.82 31.68 48.69
CA CYS A 7 46.99 32.47 47.78
C CYS A 7 45.52 32.34 48.19
N LEU A 8 44.93 33.44 48.65
CA LEU A 8 43.49 33.62 48.75
C LEU A 8 42.92 33.84 47.34
N ILE A 9 42.08 32.91 46.86
CA ILE A 9 41.28 33.11 45.65
C ILE A 9 39.96 33.74 46.08
N LEU A 10 39.77 35.02 45.78
CA LEU A 10 38.47 35.69 45.87
C LEU A 10 37.62 35.27 44.67
N SER A 11 36.58 34.45 44.93
CA SER A 11 35.53 34.13 43.96
C SER A 11 34.62 35.35 43.75
N LEU A 12 34.70 35.96 42.58
CA LEU A 12 33.79 37.01 42.13
C LEU A 12 32.53 36.35 41.53
N CYS A 13 31.47 36.19 42.32
CA CYS A 13 30.17 35.71 41.83
C CYS A 13 29.48 36.83 41.03
N THR A 14 29.61 36.79 39.70
CA THR A 14 28.77 37.57 38.79
C THR A 14 27.35 36.98 38.76
N LEU A 15 26.39 37.70 39.35
CA LEU A 15 24.96 37.42 39.24
C LEU A 15 24.49 37.76 37.81
N LEU A 16 24.40 36.74 36.95
CA LEU A 16 23.66 36.83 35.69
C LEU A 16 22.16 36.73 36.03
N PRO A 17 21.31 37.72 35.69
CA PRO A 17 19.88 37.58 35.83
C PRO A 17 19.41 36.52 34.82
N GLY A 18 19.02 35.36 35.33
CA GLY A 18 18.38 34.32 34.54
C GLY A 18 17.05 34.85 34.00
N MET A 19 17.03 35.25 32.73
CA MET A 19 15.78 35.47 32.01
C MET A 19 15.13 34.10 31.81
N THR A 20 14.29 33.70 32.76
CA THR A 20 13.35 32.61 32.57
C THR A 20 12.35 33.06 31.51
N LEU A 21 12.56 32.63 30.25
CA LEU A 21 11.54 32.71 29.21
C LEU A 21 10.33 31.91 29.71
N ALA A 22 9.33 32.62 30.23
CA ALA A 22 8.07 32.03 30.63
C ALA A 22 7.45 31.38 29.38
N ARG A 23 7.34 30.05 29.39
CA ARG A 23 6.65 29.31 28.34
C ARG A 23 5.19 29.82 28.32
N PRO A 24 4.68 30.31 27.19
CA PRO A 24 3.30 30.79 27.13
C PRO A 24 2.37 29.68 27.61
N ALA A 25 1.46 30.03 28.53
CA ALA A 25 0.45 29.12 29.03
C ALA A 25 -0.30 28.53 27.83
N GLN A 26 -0.34 27.20 27.71
CA GLN A 26 -1.14 26.57 26.67
C GLN A 26 -2.59 26.94 26.90
N ALA A 27 -3.23 27.52 25.86
CA ALA A 27 -4.67 27.69 25.87
C ALA A 27 -5.34 26.34 26.23
N PRO A 28 -6.40 26.37 27.05
CA PRO A 28 -7.15 25.16 27.40
C PRO A 28 -7.45 24.34 26.13
N ALA A 29 -7.38 23.01 26.22
CA ALA A 29 -7.57 22.12 25.06
C ALA A 29 -8.83 22.49 24.25
N GLN A 30 -9.93 22.79 24.96
CA GLN A 30 -11.19 23.24 24.39
C GLN A 30 -11.08 24.53 23.57
N GLN A 31 -10.29 25.51 24.00
CA GLN A 31 -10.10 26.76 23.23
C GLN A 31 -9.27 26.50 21.97
N ARG A 32 -8.28 25.61 22.02
CA ARG A 32 -7.51 25.19 20.83
C ARG A 32 -8.40 24.42 19.84
N GLU A 33 -9.24 23.53 20.33
CA GLU A 33 -10.19 22.78 19.50
C GLU A 33 -11.17 23.72 18.79
N GLN A 34 -11.73 24.70 19.50
CA GLN A 34 -12.60 25.72 18.91
C GLN A 34 -11.88 26.54 17.82
N GLN A 35 -10.64 26.95 18.06
CA GLN A 35 -9.84 27.68 17.06
C GLN A 35 -9.58 26.83 15.81
N VAL A 36 -9.19 25.57 15.98
CA VAL A 36 -8.96 24.64 14.86
C VAL A 36 -10.26 24.38 14.09
N ALA A 37 -11.38 24.22 14.80
CA ALA A 37 -12.69 24.04 14.18
C ALA A 37 -13.09 25.25 13.33
N GLN A 38 -12.87 26.48 13.82
CA GLN A 38 -13.13 27.68 13.05
C GLN A 38 -12.24 27.77 11.81
N LEU A 39 -10.94 27.52 11.95
CA LEU A 39 -10.01 27.52 10.81
C LEU A 39 -10.39 26.47 9.76
N PHE A 40 -10.81 25.28 10.19
CA PHE A 40 -11.31 24.26 9.27
C PHE A 40 -12.59 24.71 8.57
N HIS A 41 -13.53 25.34 9.28
CA HIS A 41 -14.76 25.87 8.71
C HIS A 41 -14.47 26.92 7.63
N ASP A 42 -13.56 27.86 7.90
CA ASP A 42 -13.14 28.89 6.95
C ASP A 42 -12.45 28.28 5.72
N ALA A 43 -11.60 27.27 5.93
CA ALA A 43 -10.94 26.53 4.85
C ALA A 43 -11.94 25.74 4.00
N ALA A 44 -12.96 25.13 4.62
CA ALA A 44 -13.98 24.33 3.93
C ALA A 44 -14.81 25.16 2.92
N ALA A 45 -14.94 26.47 3.15
CA ALA A 45 -15.61 27.38 2.21
C ALA A 45 -14.78 27.66 0.94
N GLN A 46 -13.51 27.26 0.90
CA GLN A 46 -12.56 27.59 -0.18
C GLN A 46 -11.82 26.34 -0.66
N PRO A 47 -12.16 25.75 -1.82
CA PRO A 47 -11.64 24.45 -2.25
C PRO A 47 -10.11 24.30 -2.25
N ALA A 48 -9.38 25.35 -2.66
CA ALA A 48 -7.91 25.35 -2.63
C ALA A 48 -7.36 25.32 -1.19
N GLN A 49 -7.98 26.05 -0.26
CA GLN A 49 -7.60 26.06 1.14
C GLN A 49 -7.96 24.74 1.82
N LEU A 50 -9.15 24.20 1.55
CA LEU A 50 -9.56 22.88 2.03
C LEU A 50 -8.57 21.80 1.58
N ARG A 51 -8.14 21.83 0.31
CA ARG A 51 -7.13 20.88 -0.20
C ARG A 51 -5.81 21.00 0.56
N ALA A 52 -5.28 22.22 0.71
CA ALA A 52 -4.02 22.45 1.44
C ALA A 52 -4.13 21.98 2.90
N TRP A 53 -5.25 22.26 3.56
CA TRP A 53 -5.55 21.82 4.91
C TRP A 53 -5.58 20.30 5.04
N LEU A 54 -6.37 19.60 4.21
CA LEU A 54 -6.52 18.15 4.26
C LEU A 54 -5.24 17.39 3.87
N GLN A 55 -4.43 17.95 2.96
CA GLN A 55 -3.12 17.40 2.61
C GLN A 55 -2.14 17.51 3.78
N ALA A 56 -2.16 18.62 4.52
CA ALA A 56 -1.33 18.81 5.72
C ALA A 56 -1.85 18.07 6.97
N MET A 57 -3.09 17.60 6.98
CA MET A 57 -3.68 16.90 8.12
C MET A 57 -3.02 15.53 8.35
N PRO A 58 -2.58 15.20 9.58
CA PRO A 58 -2.19 13.83 9.94
C PRO A 58 -3.45 12.95 10.00
N LYS A 59 -3.57 11.99 9.08
CA LYS A 59 -4.82 11.24 8.86
C LYS A 59 -4.92 9.93 9.64
N GLY A 60 -3.89 9.55 10.39
CA GLY A 60 -3.87 8.29 11.14
C GLY A 60 -3.61 7.09 10.22
N GLY A 61 -4.44 6.04 10.30
CA GLY A 61 -4.28 4.83 9.50
C GLY A 61 -5.23 4.76 8.31
N ASP A 62 -4.75 4.27 7.17
CA ASP A 62 -5.58 3.75 6.09
C ASP A 62 -5.82 2.25 6.33
N LEU A 63 -7.04 1.89 6.72
CA LEU A 63 -7.39 0.53 7.14
C LEU A 63 -8.13 -0.27 6.05
N HIS A 64 -8.26 0.28 4.84
CA HIS A 64 -8.97 -0.38 3.75
C HIS A 64 -8.33 -0.03 2.41
N ASN A 65 -7.17 -0.64 2.15
CA ASN A 65 -6.38 -0.33 0.97
C ASN A 65 -6.16 -1.59 0.11
N HIS A 66 -6.90 -1.73 -0.99
CA HIS A 66 -6.66 -2.83 -1.93
C HIS A 66 -5.41 -2.55 -2.77
N LEU A 67 -4.36 -3.36 -2.60
CA LEU A 67 -3.02 -3.09 -3.15
C LEU A 67 -3.06 -2.65 -4.64
N SER A 68 -3.67 -3.47 -5.49
CA SER A 68 -3.68 -3.23 -6.94
C SER A 68 -4.61 -2.09 -7.37
N GLY A 69 -5.54 -1.66 -6.52
CA GLY A 69 -6.44 -0.54 -6.76
C GLY A 69 -5.93 0.81 -6.27
N SER A 70 -4.81 0.83 -5.53
CA SER A 70 -4.29 2.02 -4.85
C SER A 70 -3.09 2.67 -5.54
N VAL A 71 -2.75 2.20 -6.74
CA VAL A 71 -1.62 2.69 -7.54
C VAL A 71 -2.15 3.34 -8.81
N TYR A 72 -1.54 4.47 -9.20
CA TYR A 72 -1.89 5.16 -10.44
C TYR A 72 -1.64 4.26 -11.66
N ALA A 73 -2.54 4.31 -12.64
CA ALA A 73 -2.38 3.57 -13.90
C ALA A 73 -1.10 3.98 -14.65
N GLU A 74 -0.68 5.24 -14.49
CA GLU A 74 0.58 5.76 -15.01
C GLU A 74 1.81 5.01 -14.46
N ASN A 75 1.79 4.57 -13.20
CA ASN A 75 2.86 3.75 -12.62
C ASN A 75 2.91 2.36 -13.27
N TYR A 76 1.76 1.72 -13.50
CA TYR A 76 1.73 0.43 -14.21
C TYR A 76 2.27 0.56 -15.64
N LEU A 77 1.94 1.64 -16.34
CA LEU A 77 2.50 1.92 -17.67
C LEU A 77 4.00 2.20 -17.64
N GLN A 78 4.50 2.87 -16.60
CA GLN A 78 5.94 3.07 -16.42
C GLN A 78 6.65 1.73 -16.20
N TRP A 79 6.14 0.87 -15.31
CA TRP A 79 6.75 -0.43 -15.08
C TRP A 79 6.68 -1.34 -16.30
N ALA A 80 5.55 -1.33 -17.02
CA ALA A 80 5.42 -2.01 -18.31
C ALA A 80 6.44 -1.50 -19.35
N SER A 81 6.69 -0.19 -19.37
CA SER A 81 7.75 0.39 -20.20
C SER A 81 9.14 -0.14 -19.81
N ASP A 82 9.43 -0.20 -18.52
CA ASP A 82 10.71 -0.66 -17.98
C ASP A 82 10.96 -2.16 -18.23
N ASP A 83 9.92 -2.98 -18.15
CA ASP A 83 9.96 -4.44 -18.37
C ASP A 83 9.88 -4.84 -19.85
N GLY A 84 9.61 -3.88 -20.74
CA GLY A 84 9.43 -4.13 -22.17
C GLY A 84 8.11 -4.81 -22.52
N ASP A 85 7.10 -4.69 -21.65
CA ASP A 85 5.75 -5.19 -21.85
C ASP A 85 5.07 -4.51 -23.05
N CYS A 86 3.91 -5.03 -23.41
CA CYS A 86 3.14 -4.68 -24.58
C CYS A 86 1.73 -4.22 -24.19
N VAL A 87 1.22 -3.21 -24.89
CA VAL A 87 -0.19 -2.84 -24.88
C VAL A 87 -0.91 -3.66 -25.93
N GLN A 88 -1.88 -4.45 -25.51
CA GLN A 88 -2.80 -5.17 -26.37
C GLN A 88 -3.86 -4.18 -26.92
N LEU A 89 -3.97 -4.04 -28.25
CA LEU A 89 -4.68 -2.90 -28.84
C LEU A 89 -6.22 -3.03 -28.84
N ASP A 90 -6.76 -4.23 -28.73
CA ASP A 90 -8.21 -4.49 -28.71
C ASP A 90 -8.84 -4.26 -27.33
N ASP A 91 -8.17 -4.65 -26.25
CA ASP A 91 -8.67 -4.54 -24.87
C ASP A 91 -7.91 -3.53 -23.99
N LEU A 92 -6.79 -2.99 -24.48
CA LEU A 92 -5.89 -2.07 -23.79
C LEU A 92 -5.26 -2.64 -22.51
N SER A 93 -5.08 -3.96 -22.47
CA SER A 93 -4.35 -4.64 -21.39
C SER A 93 -2.84 -4.59 -21.58
N LEU A 94 -2.10 -4.70 -20.47
CA LEU A 94 -0.66 -4.84 -20.43
C LEU A 94 -0.30 -6.33 -20.43
N ARG A 95 0.60 -6.73 -21.34
CA ARG A 95 1.00 -8.12 -21.59
C ARG A 95 2.51 -8.25 -21.55
N ALA A 96 3.00 -9.36 -21.01
CA ALA A 96 4.43 -9.66 -21.01
C ALA A 96 5.01 -9.73 -22.43
N PRO A 97 6.30 -9.39 -22.65
CA PRO A 97 6.98 -9.55 -23.93
C PRO A 97 7.09 -11.03 -24.35
N PRO A 98 7.38 -11.32 -25.64
CA PRO A 98 7.61 -10.36 -26.74
C PRO A 98 6.32 -9.83 -27.38
N CYS A 99 6.36 -8.59 -27.90
CA CYS A 99 5.21 -7.98 -28.56
C CYS A 99 4.97 -8.56 -29.95
N GLY A 100 3.71 -8.97 -30.20
CA GLY A 100 3.28 -9.56 -31.45
C GLY A 100 2.33 -8.70 -32.27
N LYS A 101 1.66 -9.33 -33.25
CA LYS A 101 0.63 -8.69 -34.07
C LYS A 101 -0.53 -8.22 -33.17
N GLY A 102 -0.99 -6.98 -33.37
CA GLY A 102 -2.09 -6.41 -32.59
C GLY A 102 -1.64 -5.85 -31.23
N GLN A 103 -0.33 -5.75 -31.00
CA GLN A 103 0.24 -5.18 -29.79
C GLN A 103 1.19 -4.04 -30.15
N GLU A 104 1.31 -3.08 -29.24
CA GLU A 104 2.26 -1.96 -29.32
C GLU A 104 3.20 -2.06 -28.10
N PRO A 105 4.52 -1.91 -28.23
CA PRO A 105 5.40 -1.86 -27.07
C PRO A 105 5.00 -0.76 -26.09
N ALA A 106 5.04 -1.03 -24.78
CA ALA A 106 4.78 -0.03 -23.75
C ALA A 106 5.98 0.94 -23.56
N ARG A 107 7.17 0.52 -23.98
CA ARG A 107 8.42 1.29 -23.88
C ARG A 107 8.26 2.71 -24.42
N ASP A 108 8.45 3.73 -23.59
CA ASP A 108 8.35 5.14 -23.99
C ASP A 108 6.98 5.52 -24.63
N LEU A 109 5.90 4.82 -24.31
CA LEU A 109 4.60 5.01 -24.96
C LEU A 109 4.07 6.44 -24.81
N ALA A 110 4.30 7.08 -23.66
CA ALA A 110 3.85 8.45 -23.41
C ALA A 110 4.41 9.47 -24.42
N THR A 111 5.64 9.26 -24.89
CA THR A 111 6.31 10.15 -25.87
C THR A 111 6.05 9.70 -27.30
N ARG A 112 6.10 8.39 -27.57
CA ARG A 112 5.90 7.85 -28.93
C ARG A 112 4.46 7.89 -29.40
N ASN A 113 3.50 7.72 -28.49
CA ASN A 113 2.08 7.67 -28.79
C ASN A 113 1.23 8.12 -27.58
N ALA A 114 1.25 9.42 -27.30
CA ALA A 114 0.51 10.03 -26.20
C ALA A 114 -1.01 9.74 -26.25
N ALA A 115 -1.58 9.57 -27.46
CA ALA A 115 -2.99 9.23 -27.63
C ALA A 115 -3.30 7.81 -27.14
N LEU A 116 -2.46 6.81 -27.48
CA LEU A 116 -2.61 5.46 -26.96
C LEU A 116 -2.32 5.41 -25.46
N TYR A 117 -1.28 6.09 -24.98
CA TYR A 117 -1.00 6.22 -23.54
C TYR A 117 -2.23 6.72 -22.76
N GLY A 118 -2.84 7.83 -23.22
CA GLY A 118 -4.03 8.40 -22.61
C GLY A 118 -5.21 7.41 -22.57
N ARG A 119 -5.45 6.68 -23.66
CA ARG A 119 -6.47 5.63 -23.73
C ARG A 119 -6.21 4.47 -22.77
N VAL A 120 -4.96 4.02 -22.64
CA VAL A 120 -4.62 2.95 -21.69
C VAL A 120 -4.87 3.44 -20.28
N VAL A 121 -4.42 4.63 -19.90
CA VAL A 121 -4.70 5.15 -18.56
C VAL A 121 -6.21 5.28 -18.28
N ASP A 122 -7.00 5.76 -19.24
CA ASP A 122 -8.46 5.83 -19.10
C ASP A 122 -9.06 4.40 -18.97
N SER A 123 -8.52 3.42 -19.69
CA SER A 123 -8.93 2.00 -19.63
C SER A 123 -8.55 1.30 -18.31
N LEU A 124 -7.47 1.73 -17.66
CA LEU A 124 -6.95 1.18 -16.40
C LEU A 124 -7.44 1.96 -15.15
N SER A 125 -8.35 2.92 -15.32
CA SER A 125 -8.84 3.75 -14.20
C SER A 125 -10.30 4.17 -14.37
N MET A 126 -10.83 4.95 -13.42
CA MET A 126 -12.13 5.63 -13.57
C MET A 126 -12.02 6.99 -14.26
N ARG A 127 -10.81 7.39 -14.67
CA ARG A 127 -10.58 8.69 -15.30
C ARG A 127 -11.32 8.75 -16.64
N LYS A 128 -12.12 9.79 -16.83
CA LYS A 128 -12.92 10.02 -18.04
C LYS A 128 -13.89 8.89 -18.40
N PHE A 129 -14.29 8.05 -17.43
CA PHE A 129 -15.33 7.06 -17.68
C PHE A 129 -16.63 7.73 -18.13
N LEU A 130 -17.15 7.29 -19.27
CA LEU A 130 -18.47 7.61 -19.78
C LEU A 130 -19.17 6.29 -20.14
N PRO A 131 -20.40 6.04 -19.65
CA PRO A 131 -21.16 4.85 -20.01
C PRO A 131 -21.28 4.66 -21.53
N SER A 132 -21.14 3.42 -21.99
CA SER A 132 -21.32 3.02 -23.39
C SER A 132 -22.04 1.67 -23.49
N PRO A 133 -22.57 1.27 -24.66
CA PRO A 133 -23.22 -0.04 -24.81
C PRO A 133 -22.31 -1.23 -24.44
N SER A 134 -21.00 -1.13 -24.71
CA SER A 134 -20.01 -2.16 -24.33
C SER A 134 -19.56 -2.06 -22.88
N GLN A 135 -19.82 -0.94 -22.20
CA GLN A 135 -19.44 -0.70 -20.82
C GLN A 135 -20.47 0.22 -20.13
N PRO A 136 -21.63 -0.33 -19.74
CA PRO A 136 -22.79 0.46 -19.38
C PRO A 136 -22.69 1.08 -17.98
N THR A 137 -21.84 0.53 -17.11
CA THR A 137 -21.75 0.97 -15.71
C THR A 137 -20.32 1.26 -15.29
N GLY A 138 -20.16 2.18 -14.33
CA GLY A 138 -18.87 2.42 -13.70
C GLY A 138 -18.37 1.22 -12.89
N HIS A 139 -19.28 0.37 -12.42
CA HIS A 139 -18.96 -0.91 -11.81
C HIS A 139 -18.20 -1.83 -12.79
N ASP A 140 -18.71 -1.98 -14.02
CA ASP A 140 -18.07 -2.83 -15.03
C ASP A 140 -16.73 -2.25 -15.50
N GLN A 141 -16.63 -0.92 -15.61
CA GLN A 141 -15.33 -0.26 -15.82
C GLN A 141 -14.36 -0.60 -14.71
N PHE A 142 -14.72 -0.31 -13.46
CA PHE A 142 -13.87 -0.55 -12.30
C PHE A 142 -13.35 -1.99 -12.24
N PHE A 143 -14.23 -2.99 -12.30
CA PHE A 143 -13.81 -4.39 -12.18
C PHE A 143 -13.06 -4.92 -13.40
N SER A 144 -13.31 -4.39 -14.61
CA SER A 144 -12.55 -4.80 -15.80
C SER A 144 -11.09 -4.36 -15.75
N THR A 145 -10.76 -3.30 -15.01
CA THR A 145 -9.40 -2.74 -14.98
C THR A 145 -8.38 -3.71 -14.39
N PHE A 146 -8.73 -4.45 -13.33
CA PHE A 146 -7.78 -5.29 -12.59
C PHE A 146 -7.14 -6.37 -13.47
N GLY A 147 -7.93 -7.03 -14.33
CA GLY A 147 -7.41 -8.03 -15.26
C GLY A 147 -6.47 -7.46 -16.33
N LYS A 148 -6.56 -6.15 -16.62
CA LYS A 148 -5.75 -5.48 -17.64
C LYS A 148 -4.33 -5.17 -17.19
N PHE A 149 -4.07 -5.06 -15.89
CA PHE A 149 -2.74 -4.78 -15.35
C PHE A 149 -2.21 -5.86 -14.39
N ASP A 150 -2.98 -6.93 -14.13
CA ASP A 150 -2.62 -8.00 -13.19
C ASP A 150 -1.23 -8.61 -13.46
N ALA A 151 -0.86 -8.79 -14.72
CA ALA A 151 0.46 -9.30 -15.10
C ALA A 151 1.60 -8.41 -14.56
N VAL A 152 1.46 -7.09 -14.71
CA VAL A 152 2.43 -6.10 -14.20
C VAL A 152 2.46 -6.13 -12.68
N VAL A 153 1.29 -6.12 -12.03
CA VAL A 153 1.18 -6.18 -10.56
C VAL A 153 1.92 -7.42 -10.01
N ARG A 154 1.72 -8.60 -10.62
CA ARG A 154 2.39 -9.84 -10.20
C ARG A 154 3.90 -9.79 -10.37
N ALA A 155 4.40 -9.14 -11.42
CA ALA A 155 5.83 -8.96 -11.64
C ALA A 155 6.45 -7.91 -10.69
N ARG A 156 5.63 -6.97 -10.19
CA ARG A 156 6.06 -5.74 -9.51
C ARG A 156 5.37 -5.56 -8.15
N VAL A 157 5.15 -6.64 -7.39
CA VAL A 157 4.43 -6.59 -6.10
C VAL A 157 5.08 -5.61 -5.13
N ALA A 158 6.41 -5.66 -5.00
CA ALA A 158 7.16 -4.77 -4.12
C ALA A 158 7.11 -3.30 -4.56
N ASP A 159 7.19 -3.02 -5.87
CA ASP A 159 7.03 -1.67 -6.40
C ASP A 159 5.60 -1.13 -6.18
N THR A 160 4.60 -2.01 -6.27
CA THR A 160 3.19 -1.68 -6.00
C THR A 160 3.00 -1.29 -4.53
N VAL A 161 3.56 -2.07 -3.59
CA VAL A 161 3.54 -1.74 -2.16
C VAL A 161 4.30 -0.43 -1.89
N ALA A 162 5.50 -0.27 -2.46
CA ALA A 162 6.29 0.95 -2.33
C ALA A 162 5.53 2.20 -2.80
N ALA A 163 4.82 2.12 -3.92
CA ALA A 163 4.02 3.22 -4.44
C ALA A 163 2.87 3.62 -3.49
N VAL A 164 2.20 2.63 -2.86
CA VAL A 164 1.18 2.87 -1.83
C VAL A 164 1.79 3.58 -0.61
N LEU A 165 2.95 3.11 -0.13
CA LEU A 165 3.61 3.71 1.04
C LEU A 165 4.11 5.14 0.76
N GLU A 166 4.61 5.41 -0.45
CA GLU A 166 4.97 6.77 -0.84
C GLU A 166 3.76 7.70 -0.92
N GLN A 167 2.62 7.20 -1.43
CA GLN A 167 1.39 7.98 -1.44
C GLN A 167 0.91 8.25 -0.01
N ALA A 168 0.91 7.24 0.86
CA ALA A 168 0.58 7.39 2.27
C ALA A 168 1.48 8.42 2.97
N ALA A 169 2.78 8.40 2.70
CA ALA A 169 3.72 9.39 3.25
C ALA A 169 3.40 10.82 2.76
N ARG A 170 3.12 11.00 1.46
CA ARG A 170 2.67 12.30 0.90
C ARG A 170 1.39 12.78 1.55
N ASP A 171 0.48 11.86 1.85
CA ASP A 171 -0.80 12.13 2.50
C ASP A 171 -0.70 12.13 4.04
N ARG A 172 0.48 12.05 4.67
CA ARG A 172 0.62 12.04 6.15
C ARG A 172 -0.24 10.95 6.83
N VAL A 173 -0.25 9.77 6.20
CA VAL A 173 -0.84 8.53 6.72
C VAL A 173 0.33 7.65 7.24
N PRO A 174 0.58 7.62 8.56
CA PRO A 174 1.67 6.81 9.12
C PRO A 174 1.45 5.29 9.12
N TYR A 175 0.24 4.79 8.83
CA TYR A 175 -0.07 3.37 8.88
C TYR A 175 -1.02 2.93 7.76
N VAL A 176 -0.75 1.78 7.12
CA VAL A 176 -1.61 1.21 6.06
C VAL A 176 -1.86 -0.28 6.27
N GLU A 177 -3.13 -0.71 6.20
CA GLU A 177 -3.52 -2.12 6.08
C GLU A 177 -3.82 -2.45 4.62
N ILE A 178 -2.88 -3.16 4.00
CA ILE A 178 -2.88 -3.49 2.58
C ILE A 178 -3.62 -4.82 2.38
N ILE A 179 -4.79 -4.75 1.76
CA ILE A 179 -5.55 -5.92 1.34
C ILE A 179 -4.86 -6.53 0.11
N ALA A 180 -4.20 -7.66 0.32
CA ALA A 180 -3.46 -8.40 -0.70
C ALA A 180 -3.39 -9.89 -0.32
N ASN A 181 -3.36 -10.74 -1.34
CA ASN A 181 -3.22 -12.19 -1.15
C ASN A 181 -1.84 -12.65 -1.58
N PRO A 182 -1.14 -13.47 -0.78
CA PRO A 182 0.02 -14.20 -1.27
C PRO A 182 -0.43 -15.29 -2.27
N PRO A 183 0.43 -15.74 -3.20
CA PRO A 183 0.07 -16.75 -4.22
C PRO A 183 -0.53 -18.04 -3.64
N GLN A 184 -0.15 -18.40 -2.42
CA GLN A 184 -0.61 -19.60 -1.71
C GLN A 184 -2.12 -19.59 -1.46
N MET A 185 -2.79 -18.43 -1.45
CA MET A 185 -4.25 -18.35 -1.36
C MET A 185 -4.94 -19.04 -2.54
N ASP A 186 -4.42 -18.89 -3.75
CA ASP A 186 -4.93 -19.60 -4.94
C ASP A 186 -4.56 -21.09 -4.92
N GLN A 187 -3.39 -21.43 -4.36
CA GLN A 187 -2.97 -22.83 -4.19
C GLN A 187 -3.90 -23.59 -3.23
N ALA A 188 -4.20 -23.01 -2.07
CA ALA A 188 -5.14 -23.58 -1.10
C ALA A 188 -6.56 -23.73 -1.70
N ALA A 189 -7.01 -22.73 -2.46
CA ALA A 189 -8.29 -22.78 -3.16
C ALA A 189 -8.37 -23.96 -4.14
N LYS A 190 -7.35 -24.10 -5.00
CA LYS A 190 -7.26 -25.19 -5.99
C LYS A 190 -7.13 -26.56 -5.34
N GLN A 191 -6.39 -26.67 -4.23
CA GLN A 191 -6.28 -27.91 -3.47
C GLN A 191 -7.64 -28.32 -2.89
N MET A 192 -8.35 -27.41 -2.23
CA MET A 192 -9.66 -27.72 -1.67
C MET A 192 -10.68 -28.09 -2.77
N GLN A 193 -10.60 -27.46 -3.94
CA GLN A 193 -11.43 -27.81 -5.11
C GLN A 193 -11.18 -29.23 -5.65
N ALA A 194 -9.99 -29.78 -5.44
CA ALA A 194 -9.63 -31.12 -5.87
C ALA A 194 -9.99 -32.21 -4.83
N LEU A 195 -10.38 -31.82 -3.62
CA LEU A 195 -10.77 -32.72 -2.54
C LEU A 195 -12.29 -32.97 -2.55
N PRO A 196 -12.77 -34.09 -1.96
CA PRO A 196 -14.19 -34.30 -1.77
C PRO A 196 -14.82 -33.17 -0.93
N TRP A 197 -15.74 -32.42 -1.52
CA TRP A 197 -16.46 -31.35 -0.83
C TRP A 197 -17.63 -31.91 -0.02
N LYS A 198 -17.69 -31.52 1.27
CA LYS A 198 -18.82 -31.84 2.15
C LYS A 198 -19.50 -30.54 2.57
N ALA A 199 -20.62 -30.20 1.93
CA ALA A 199 -21.28 -28.90 2.08
C ALA A 199 -21.68 -28.55 3.53
N ASP A 200 -21.99 -29.54 4.35
CA ASP A 200 -22.48 -29.37 5.72
C ASP A 200 -21.45 -29.81 6.80
N ASP A 201 -20.19 -30.04 6.42
CA ASP A 201 -19.15 -30.58 7.31
C ASP A 201 -17.80 -29.87 7.13
N ASP A 202 -17.74 -28.62 7.61
CA ASP A 202 -16.54 -27.78 7.60
C ASP A 202 -15.36 -28.45 8.33
N ALA A 203 -15.63 -29.21 9.40
CA ALA A 203 -14.59 -29.89 10.16
C ALA A 203 -13.90 -30.97 9.31
N ALA A 204 -14.65 -31.75 8.54
CA ALA A 204 -14.06 -32.71 7.61
C ALA A 204 -13.36 -32.06 6.42
N ASN A 205 -13.87 -30.93 5.90
CA ASN A 205 -13.20 -30.17 4.85
C ASN A 205 -11.84 -29.62 5.35
N LEU A 206 -11.80 -29.10 6.58
CA LEU A 206 -10.56 -28.64 7.20
C LEU A 206 -9.59 -29.79 7.46
N LEU A 207 -10.06 -30.92 7.99
CA LEU A 207 -9.28 -32.14 8.19
C LEU A 207 -8.66 -32.63 6.87
N ALA A 208 -9.39 -32.56 5.76
CA ALA A 208 -8.89 -32.96 4.44
C ALA A 208 -7.77 -32.04 3.93
N LEU A 209 -7.77 -30.76 4.32
CA LEU A 209 -6.77 -29.77 3.91
C LEU A 209 -5.59 -29.66 4.90
N GLN A 210 -5.71 -30.22 6.11
CA GLN A 210 -4.84 -29.91 7.24
C GLN A 210 -3.34 -30.12 6.95
N ASP A 211 -2.98 -31.17 6.22
CA ASP A 211 -1.58 -31.53 5.94
C ASP A 211 -0.95 -30.58 4.91
N ALA A 212 -1.78 -29.94 4.08
CA ALA A 212 -1.33 -28.98 3.08
C ALA A 212 -1.13 -27.56 3.66
N LEU A 213 -1.79 -27.22 4.78
CA LEU A 213 -1.74 -25.88 5.35
C LEU A 213 -0.34 -25.46 5.85
N PRO A 214 0.42 -26.26 6.63
CA PRO A 214 1.73 -25.86 7.14
C PRO A 214 2.75 -25.46 6.05
N PRO A 215 2.99 -26.25 4.98
CA PRO A 215 3.93 -25.83 3.94
C PRO A 215 3.46 -24.59 3.16
N LEU A 216 2.15 -24.42 2.97
CA LEU A 216 1.59 -23.21 2.36
C LEU A 216 1.81 -21.96 3.24
N VAL A 217 1.56 -22.06 4.54
CA VAL A 217 1.81 -20.98 5.50
C VAL A 217 3.29 -20.59 5.49
N GLN A 218 4.20 -21.55 5.54
CA GLN A 218 5.64 -21.28 5.52
C GLN A 218 6.07 -20.62 4.20
N ALA A 219 5.54 -21.07 3.06
CA ALA A 219 5.83 -20.48 1.76
C ALA A 219 5.33 -19.03 1.68
N ALA A 220 4.09 -18.78 2.11
CA ALA A 220 3.54 -17.42 2.16
C ALA A 220 4.36 -16.51 3.08
N GLN A 221 4.74 -16.96 4.28
CA GLN A 221 5.58 -16.18 5.19
C GLN A 221 6.93 -15.80 4.58
N ARG A 222 7.57 -16.72 3.83
CA ARG A 222 8.81 -16.43 3.11
C ARG A 222 8.59 -15.40 2.00
N ASP A 223 7.62 -15.62 1.12
CA ASP A 223 7.34 -14.71 0.00
C ASP A 223 7.01 -13.30 0.48
N LEU A 224 6.33 -13.18 1.61
CA LEU A 224 5.98 -11.91 2.22
C LEU A 224 7.18 -11.23 2.87
N ALA A 225 8.06 -11.97 3.54
CA ALA A 225 9.33 -11.44 4.04
C ALA A 225 10.25 -10.97 2.90
N ASP A 226 10.30 -11.72 1.79
CA ASP A 226 11.06 -11.36 0.60
C ASP A 226 10.49 -10.09 -0.06
N THR A 227 9.16 -9.98 -0.12
CA THR A 227 8.45 -8.78 -0.58
C THR A 227 8.81 -7.58 0.30
N ASP A 228 8.72 -7.70 1.63
CA ASP A 228 9.09 -6.62 2.57
C ASP A 228 10.54 -6.18 2.37
N ALA A 229 11.46 -7.13 2.19
CA ALA A 229 12.87 -6.83 1.91
C ALA A 229 13.06 -6.12 0.56
N GLN A 230 12.27 -6.46 -0.46
CA GLN A 230 12.30 -5.77 -1.75
C GLN A 230 11.68 -4.38 -1.67
N VAL A 231 10.58 -4.19 -0.93
CA VAL A 231 9.98 -2.87 -0.68
C VAL A 231 11.00 -1.92 -0.06
N ARG A 232 11.75 -2.39 0.95
CA ARG A 232 12.84 -1.60 1.55
C ARG A 232 13.92 -1.21 0.55
N ARG A 233 14.26 -2.09 -0.39
CA ARG A 233 15.23 -1.82 -1.46
C ARG A 233 14.71 -0.79 -2.46
N VAL A 234 13.47 -0.94 -2.93
CA VAL A 234 12.82 0.01 -3.85
C VAL A 234 12.71 1.40 -3.23
N LEU A 235 12.40 1.48 -1.93
CA LEU A 235 12.33 2.73 -1.18
C LEU A 235 13.69 3.21 -0.64
N GLN A 236 14.77 2.46 -0.88
CA GLN A 236 16.12 2.81 -0.43
C GLN A 236 16.22 3.07 1.09
N CYS A 237 15.45 2.34 1.91
CA CYS A 237 15.25 2.66 3.33
C CYS A 237 16.51 2.64 4.20
N ASP A 238 17.57 1.96 3.75
CA ASP A 238 18.85 1.83 4.45
C ASP A 238 19.94 2.73 3.85
N GLN A 239 19.57 3.65 2.96
CA GLN A 239 20.48 4.57 2.27
C GLN A 239 20.25 6.03 2.69
N PRO A 240 21.22 6.94 2.48
CA PRO A 240 21.07 8.36 2.79
C PRO A 240 19.91 9.05 2.06
N ASP A 241 19.50 8.53 0.91
CA ASP A 241 18.41 9.00 0.06
C ASP A 241 17.08 8.24 0.29
N ALA A 242 16.91 7.62 1.46
CA ALA A 242 15.70 6.90 1.83
C ALA A 242 14.41 7.67 1.51
N ARG A 243 13.50 7.00 0.81
CA ARG A 243 12.23 7.59 0.37
C ARG A 243 11.25 7.73 1.53
N PRO A 244 10.34 8.73 1.52
CA PRO A 244 9.42 8.98 2.62
C PRO A 244 8.55 7.79 3.04
N GLY A 245 8.26 6.88 2.10
CA GLY A 245 7.50 5.65 2.36
C GLY A 245 8.13 4.74 3.42
N CYS A 246 9.43 4.84 3.68
CA CYS A 246 10.13 4.06 4.71
C CYS A 246 9.65 4.34 6.13
N GLN A 247 8.97 5.47 6.37
CA GLN A 247 8.44 5.84 7.67
C GLN A 247 7.00 5.36 7.88
N VAL A 248 6.35 4.81 6.85
CA VAL A 248 4.98 4.32 6.92
C VAL A 248 5.00 2.87 7.39
N ALA A 249 4.35 2.60 8.51
CA ALA A 249 4.14 1.24 8.98
C ALA A 249 3.04 0.57 8.14
N TYR A 250 3.17 -0.73 7.84
CA TYR A 250 2.13 -1.44 7.10
C TYR A 250 1.97 -2.88 7.56
N ARG A 251 0.80 -3.43 7.23
CA ARG A 251 0.42 -4.83 7.41
C ARG A 251 -0.35 -5.30 6.18
N TYR A 252 -0.36 -6.61 5.96
CA TYR A 252 -1.15 -7.24 4.92
C TYR A 252 -2.41 -7.87 5.52
N VAL A 253 -3.54 -7.73 4.82
CA VAL A 253 -4.83 -8.33 5.17
C VAL A 253 -5.23 -9.29 4.04
N PRO A 254 -5.24 -10.61 4.28
CA PRO A 254 -5.70 -11.55 3.27
C PRO A 254 -7.20 -11.39 3.03
N TYR A 255 -7.65 -11.65 1.80
CA TYR A 255 -9.06 -11.60 1.43
C TYR A 255 -9.50 -12.87 0.70
N VAL A 256 -10.80 -13.13 0.67
CA VAL A 256 -11.38 -14.29 -0.01
C VAL A 256 -12.28 -13.84 -1.17
N LEU A 257 -12.24 -14.58 -2.27
CA LEU A 257 -13.03 -14.29 -3.47
C LEU A 257 -14.38 -15.00 -3.39
N ARG A 258 -15.38 -14.33 -2.84
CA ARG A 258 -16.74 -14.88 -2.62
C ARG A 258 -17.49 -15.35 -3.88
N VAL A 259 -16.98 -15.02 -5.07
CA VAL A 259 -17.57 -15.41 -6.37
C VAL A 259 -17.04 -16.76 -6.88
N LEU A 260 -16.03 -17.34 -6.21
CA LEU A 260 -15.50 -18.64 -6.55
C LEU A 260 -16.42 -19.78 -6.05
N PRO A 261 -16.28 -21.01 -6.57
CA PRO A 261 -16.93 -22.19 -6.01
C PRO A 261 -16.69 -22.33 -4.50
N GLN A 262 -17.70 -22.85 -3.78
CA GLN A 262 -17.63 -23.02 -2.31
C GLN A 262 -16.33 -23.70 -1.81
N PRO A 263 -15.83 -24.79 -2.43
CA PRO A 263 -14.59 -25.43 -1.97
C PRO A 263 -13.38 -24.48 -2.09
N MET A 264 -13.31 -23.70 -3.17
CA MET A 264 -12.22 -22.74 -3.36
C MET A 264 -12.25 -21.64 -2.30
N VAL A 265 -13.44 -21.10 -2.01
CA VAL A 265 -13.63 -20.10 -0.94
C VAL A 265 -13.21 -20.67 0.40
N PHE A 266 -13.61 -21.90 0.72
CA PHE A 266 -13.22 -22.59 1.94
C PHE A 266 -11.69 -22.74 2.05
N GLY A 267 -11.02 -23.16 0.97
CA GLY A 267 -9.56 -23.27 0.93
C GLY A 267 -8.84 -21.93 1.20
N GLN A 268 -9.34 -20.83 0.64
CA GLN A 268 -8.82 -19.49 0.94
C GLN A 268 -9.04 -19.10 2.40
N MET A 269 -10.24 -19.35 2.94
CA MET A 269 -10.54 -19.07 4.35
C MET A 269 -9.62 -19.88 5.28
N ALA A 270 -9.43 -21.17 5.03
CA ALA A 270 -8.57 -22.04 5.83
C ALA A 270 -7.12 -21.55 5.86
N LEU A 271 -6.55 -21.17 4.71
CA LEU A 271 -5.19 -20.62 4.68
C LEU A 271 -5.10 -19.25 5.36
N ALA A 272 -6.07 -18.36 5.15
CA ALA A 272 -6.08 -17.05 5.81
C ALA A 272 -6.07 -17.18 7.34
N HIS A 273 -6.90 -18.07 7.90
CA HIS A 273 -6.90 -18.34 9.33
C HIS A 273 -5.58 -18.97 9.80
N ALA A 274 -5.02 -19.91 9.04
CA ALA A 274 -3.75 -20.53 9.37
C ALA A 274 -2.58 -19.53 9.38
N LEU A 275 -2.58 -18.55 8.46
CA LEU A 275 -1.61 -17.45 8.44
C LEU A 275 -1.71 -16.58 9.67
N ILE A 276 -2.93 -16.16 10.04
CA ILE A 276 -3.17 -15.34 11.24
C ILE A 276 -2.73 -16.09 12.51
N ALA A 277 -3.06 -17.38 12.62
CA ALA A 277 -2.66 -18.22 13.75
C ALA A 277 -1.14 -18.36 13.85
N ALA A 278 -0.44 -18.57 12.73
CA ALA A 278 1.01 -18.66 12.70
C ALA A 278 1.71 -17.32 12.98
N ALA A 279 1.04 -16.20 12.71
CA ALA A 279 1.57 -14.86 12.88
C ALA A 279 1.51 -14.31 14.30
N ALA A 280 0.92 -15.05 15.25
CA ALA A 280 1.07 -14.75 16.68
C ALA A 280 2.54 -14.69 17.14
N ALA A 281 3.50 -15.12 16.29
CA ALA A 281 4.94 -14.96 16.47
C ALA A 281 5.60 -13.81 15.69
N THR A 282 4.98 -13.23 14.64
CA THR A 282 5.52 -12.06 13.89
C THR A 282 4.49 -11.43 12.95
N ARG A 283 4.49 -10.08 12.92
CA ARG A 283 3.98 -9.15 11.88
C ARG A 283 2.68 -9.42 11.07
N TRP A 284 1.74 -10.26 11.47
CA TRP A 284 0.35 -10.22 10.93
C TRP A 284 -0.69 -9.87 11.97
N ARG A 285 -1.79 -9.26 11.52
CA ARG A 285 -3.09 -9.23 12.18
C ARG A 285 -4.14 -9.59 11.14
#